data_AF-A0A9E1ZUH9-F1
#
_entry.id   AF-A0A9E1ZUH9-F1
#
_cell.length_a   1.000
_cell.length_b   1.000
_cell.length_c   1.000
_cell.angle_alpha   90.00
_cell.angle_beta   90.00
_cell.angle_gamma   90.00
#
_symmetry.space_group_name_H-M   'P 1'
#
loop_
_entity.id
_entity.type
_entity.pdbx_description
1 polymer ?
#
loop_
_entity_poly.entity_id
_entity_poly.type
_entity_poly.pdbx_seq_one_letter_code
_entity_poly.pdbx_strand_id
1 'polypeptide(L)'
;MEPKAQSMTRAAFLRGDFRKQTRNLVVGISDACLSAKGVVCRTCEEQCDPGAISFKLALGGVANAQVDTTACTGCGECIAPCPVDAIKFLESAA
;
A
#
# COMPACT_ATOMS: atom_id res chain seq x y z
N MET A 1 7.81 17.09 10.11
CA MET A 1 8.22 15.76 9.58
C MET A 1 7.70 15.66 8.16
N GLU A 2 8.52 15.98 7.17
CA GLU A 2 8.20 15.82 5.75
C GLU A 2 8.92 14.56 5.24
N PRO A 3 8.28 13.69 4.44
CA PRO A 3 8.99 12.58 3.84
C PRO A 3 9.94 13.19 2.79
N LYS A 4 11.23 12.93 2.96
CA LYS A 4 12.32 13.47 2.15
C LYS A 4 12.23 12.86 0.74
N ALA A 5 11.43 13.46 -0.14
CA ALA A 5 11.47 13.18 -1.57
C ALA A 5 12.85 13.58 -2.09
N GLN A 6 13.74 12.60 -2.26
CA GLN A 6 15.14 12.82 -2.59
C GLN A 6 15.26 13.42 -4.00
N SER A 7 15.86 14.61 -4.11
CA SER A 7 16.17 15.28 -5.37
C SER A 7 17.13 14.43 -6.22
N MET A 8 16.67 13.96 -7.38
CA MET A 8 17.42 13.11 -8.30
C MET A 8 18.47 13.91 -9.09
N THR A 9 19.74 13.49 -9.05
CA THR A 9 20.80 14.08 -9.88
C THR A 9 20.76 13.53 -11.31
N ARG A 10 21.16 14.34 -12.32
CA ARG A 10 21.17 13.92 -13.74
C ARG A 10 21.93 12.61 -13.97
N ALA A 11 23.01 12.37 -13.21
CA ALA A 11 23.81 11.15 -13.30
C ALA A 11 23.06 9.89 -12.80
N ALA A 12 22.20 10.01 -11.77
CA ALA A 12 21.42 8.89 -11.23
C ALA A 12 20.28 8.48 -12.17
N PHE A 13 19.66 9.45 -12.86
CA PHE A 13 18.64 9.17 -13.88
C PHE A 13 19.22 8.41 -15.08
N LEU A 14 20.40 8.83 -15.59
CA LEU A 14 21.08 8.15 -16.71
C LEU A 14 21.53 6.72 -16.39
N ARG A 15 21.86 6.43 -15.12
CA ARG A 15 22.20 5.09 -14.64
C ARG A 15 20.99 4.17 -14.44
N GLY A 16 19.77 4.70 -14.57
CA GLY A 16 18.55 3.92 -14.35
C GLY A 16 18.28 3.61 -12.87
N ASP A 17 18.92 4.34 -11.95
CA ASP A 17 18.80 4.12 -10.50
C ASP A 17 17.35 4.33 -10.01
N PHE A 18 16.51 5.02 -10.79
CA PHE A 18 15.06 5.12 -10.57
C PHE A 18 14.38 3.75 -10.42
N ARG A 19 14.80 2.75 -11.21
CA ARG A 19 14.25 1.38 -11.14
C ARG A 19 14.66 0.63 -9.87
N LYS A 20 15.73 1.06 -9.19
CA LYS A 20 16.17 0.44 -7.95
C LYS A 20 15.31 0.89 -6.77
N GLN A 21 14.90 2.16 -6.76
CA GLN A 21 14.05 2.73 -5.71
C GLN A 21 12.63 2.11 -5.73
N THR A 22 12.11 1.76 -6.92
CA THR A 22 10.75 1.22 -7.07
C THR A 22 10.58 -0.22 -6.57
N ARG A 23 11.67 -0.97 -6.34
CA ARG A 23 11.59 -2.40 -5.97
C ARG A 23 11.29 -2.69 -4.50
N ASN A 24 11.37 -1.69 -3.63
CA ASN A 24 11.04 -1.80 -2.20
C ASN A 24 9.79 -0.99 -1.83
N LEU A 25 8.89 -0.76 -2.80
CA LEU A 25 7.66 -0.01 -2.56
C LEU A 25 6.50 -0.98 -2.36
N VAL A 26 5.87 -0.91 -1.19
CA VAL A 26 4.63 -1.64 -0.88
C VAL A 26 3.54 -0.64 -0.55
N VAL A 27 2.32 -1.13 -0.28
CA VAL A 27 1.24 -0.29 0.23
C VAL A 27 0.99 -0.56 1.71
N GLY A 28 0.59 0.48 2.43
CA GLY A 28 0.10 0.41 3.80
C GLY A 28 -1.33 0.90 3.91
N ILE A 29 -2.02 0.40 4.94
CA ILE A 29 -3.41 0.75 5.25
C ILE A 29 -3.43 1.46 6.60
N SER A 30 -4.06 2.63 6.65
CA SER A 30 -4.17 3.45 7.87
C SER A 30 -5.47 3.17 8.66
N ASP A 31 -5.56 3.72 9.87
CA ASP A 31 -6.75 3.64 10.74
C ASP A 31 -7.99 4.37 10.16
N ALA A 32 -7.84 5.09 9.04
CA ALA A 32 -8.96 5.65 8.31
C ALA A 32 -9.82 4.58 7.61
N CYS A 33 -9.33 3.34 7.50
CA CYS A 33 -10.03 2.22 6.85
C CYS A 33 -11.46 2.02 7.36
N LEU A 34 -12.42 1.93 6.43
CA LEU A 34 -13.82 1.74 6.75
C LEU A 34 -14.11 0.42 7.48
N SER A 35 -13.40 -0.67 7.13
CA SER A 35 -13.57 -1.97 7.78
C SER A 35 -13.05 -1.99 9.22
N ALA A 36 -12.02 -1.21 9.52
CA ALA A 36 -11.59 -0.97 10.90
C ALA A 36 -12.64 -0.20 11.72
N LYS A 37 -13.55 0.52 11.04
CA LYS A 37 -14.69 1.26 11.63
C LYS A 37 -16.01 0.50 11.55
N GLY A 38 -15.97 -0.81 11.25
CA GLY A 38 -17.16 -1.67 11.21
C GLY A 38 -18.01 -1.56 9.93
N VAL A 39 -17.52 -0.88 8.89
CA VAL A 39 -18.19 -0.80 7.59
C VAL A 39 -17.57 -1.84 6.66
N VAL A 40 -18.38 -2.72 6.05
CA VAL A 40 -17.88 -3.74 5.13
C VAL A 40 -17.42 -3.09 3.83
N CYS A 41 -16.12 -2.78 3.74
CA CYS A 41 -15.48 -2.22 2.55
C CYS A 41 -14.31 -3.15 2.15
N ARG A 42 -14.48 -3.91 1.06
CA ARG A 42 -13.50 -4.88 0.56
C ARG A 42 -12.90 -4.50 -0.80
N THR A 43 -13.17 -3.28 -1.26
CA THR A 43 -12.80 -2.83 -2.59
C THR A 43 -11.30 -2.95 -2.86
N CYS A 44 -10.42 -2.66 -1.90
CA CYS A 44 -8.99 -2.79 -2.12
C CYS A 44 -8.50 -4.25 -2.28
N GLU A 45 -9.18 -5.22 -1.67
CA GLU A 45 -8.89 -6.64 -1.86
C GLU A 45 -9.38 -7.10 -3.24
N GLU A 46 -10.56 -6.66 -3.67
CA GLU A 46 -11.13 -6.97 -4.99
C GLU A 46 -10.27 -6.43 -6.15
N GLN A 47 -9.59 -5.31 -5.92
CA GLN A 47 -8.74 -4.63 -6.92
C GLN A 47 -7.27 -5.04 -6.81
N CYS A 48 -6.93 -6.01 -5.95
CA CYS A 48 -5.57 -6.47 -5.76
C CYS A 48 -5.32 -7.74 -6.57
N ASP A 49 -4.90 -7.61 -7.83
CA ASP A 49 -4.50 -8.74 -8.69
C ASP A 49 -3.54 -9.76 -8.03
N PRO A 50 -2.46 -9.35 -7.33
CA PRO A 50 -1.57 -10.32 -6.68
C PRO A 50 -2.17 -10.97 -5.43
N GLY A 51 -3.36 -10.58 -4.99
CA GLY A 51 -3.98 -11.11 -3.77
C GLY A 51 -3.24 -10.74 -2.48
N ALA A 52 -2.45 -9.66 -2.50
CA ALA A 52 -1.63 -9.24 -1.36
C ALA A 52 -2.43 -8.60 -0.23
N ILE A 53 -3.67 -8.18 -0.47
CA ILE A 53 -4.57 -7.59 0.54
C ILE A 53 -5.61 -8.62 0.94
N SER A 54 -5.81 -8.84 2.24
CA SER A 54 -6.85 -9.73 2.75
C SER A 54 -7.55 -9.14 3.98
N PHE A 55 -8.84 -9.44 4.15
CA PHE A 55 -9.58 -9.04 5.35
C PHE A 55 -9.71 -10.21 6.32
N LYS A 56 -9.10 -10.08 7.50
CA LYS A 56 -9.23 -11.09 8.57
C LYS A 56 -10.17 -10.57 9.65
N LEU A 57 -11.10 -11.43 10.05
CA LEU A 57 -11.98 -11.16 11.18
C LEU A 57 -11.15 -11.06 12.45
N ALA A 58 -11.31 -9.95 13.17
CA ALA A 58 -10.73 -9.74 14.49
C ALA A 58 -11.79 -9.91 15.58
N LEU A 59 -11.32 -10.14 16.82
CA LEU A 59 -12.19 -10.12 17.99
C LEU A 59 -12.86 -8.75 18.09
N GLY A 60 -14.19 -8.74 18.30
CA GLY A 60 -15.01 -7.53 18.23
C GLY A 60 -15.81 -7.36 16.94
N GLY A 61 -15.75 -8.33 16.01
CA GLY A 61 -16.64 -8.39 14.84
C GLY A 61 -16.24 -7.47 13.69
N VAL A 62 -15.09 -6.80 13.79
CA VAL A 62 -14.54 -5.96 12.72
C VAL A 62 -13.54 -6.74 11.88
N ALA A 63 -13.54 -6.49 10.58
CA ALA A 63 -12.58 -7.07 9.67
C ALA A 63 -11.40 -6.11 9.48
N ASN A 64 -10.20 -6.56 9.79
CA ASN A 64 -8.99 -5.78 9.58
C ASN A 64 -8.32 -6.17 8.26
N ALA A 65 -8.03 -5.17 7.44
CA ALA A 65 -7.26 -5.35 6.23
C ALA A 65 -5.79 -5.61 6.58
N GLN A 66 -5.19 -6.63 5.99
CA GLN A 66 -3.79 -6.98 6.13
C GLN A 66 -3.14 -6.98 4.76
N VAL A 67 -1.92 -6.46 4.68
CA VAL A 67 -1.10 -6.48 3.46
C VAL A 67 0.04 -7.47 3.66
N ASP A 68 0.13 -8.45 2.77
CA ASP A 68 1.32 -9.28 2.62
C ASP A 68 2.36 -8.55 1.77
N THR A 69 3.40 -8.03 2.43
CA THR A 69 4.48 -7.29 1.76
C THR A 69 5.33 -8.16 0.83
N THR A 70 5.29 -9.49 0.97
CA THR A 70 6.02 -10.41 0.11
C THR A 70 5.30 -10.66 -1.22
N ALA A 71 3.97 -10.59 -1.21
CA ALA A 71 3.13 -10.68 -2.40
C ALA A 71 2.84 -9.32 -3.05
N CYS A 72 2.94 -8.23 -2.29
CA CYS A 72 2.68 -6.88 -2.79
C CYS A 72 3.73 -6.47 -3.83
N THR A 73 3.27 -6.15 -5.04
CA THR A 73 4.12 -5.71 -6.15
C THR A 73 4.36 -4.20 -6.18
N GLY A 74 3.66 -3.44 -5.32
CA GLY A 74 3.69 -1.98 -5.36
C GLY A 74 2.95 -1.37 -6.56
N CYS A 75 2.03 -2.10 -7.22
CA CYS A 75 1.30 -1.59 -8.40
C CYS A 75 0.40 -0.39 -8.11
N GLY A 76 -0.16 -0.30 -6.90
CA GLY A 76 -1.01 0.82 -6.47
C GLY A 76 -2.46 0.77 -6.95
N GLU A 77 -2.92 -0.33 -7.56
CA GLU A 77 -4.29 -0.47 -8.09
C GLU A 77 -5.37 -0.34 -7.01
N CYS A 78 -5.04 -0.71 -5.77
CA CYS A 78 -5.92 -0.55 -4.63
C CYS A 78 -6.08 0.90 -4.13
N ILE A 79 -5.23 1.84 -4.55
CA ILE A 79 -5.20 3.22 -4.01
C ILE A 79 -6.38 4.04 -4.54
N ALA A 80 -6.52 4.17 -5.87
CA ALA A 80 -7.56 4.96 -6.50
C ALA A 80 -9.01 4.56 -6.12
N PRO A 81 -9.36 3.26 -5.99
CA PRO A 81 -10.71 2.85 -5.61
C PRO A 81 -10.98 2.94 -4.10
N CYS A 82 -10.00 3.33 -3.26
CA CYS A 82 -10.22 3.51 -1.82
C CYS A 82 -11.04 4.79 -1.55
N PRO A 83 -12.29 4.70 -1.04
CA PRO A 83 -13.18 5.85 -0.94
C PRO A 83 -12.80 6.86 0.15
N VAL A 84 -11.85 6.51 1.01
CA VAL A 84 -11.43 7.31 2.17
C VAL A 84 -9.92 7.56 2.19
N ASP A 85 -9.23 7.32 1.05
CA ASP A 85 -7.79 7.56 0.91
C ASP A 85 -6.92 6.87 1.99
N ALA A 86 -7.39 5.74 2.53
CA ALA A 86 -6.73 5.05 3.64
C ALA A 86 -5.46 4.28 3.23
N ILE A 87 -5.19 4.15 1.92
CA ILE A 87 -4.08 3.36 1.37
C ILE A 87 -3.02 4.30 0.80
N LYS A 88 -1.76 4.09 1.17
CA LYS A 88 -0.60 4.88 0.71
C LYS A 88 0.59 3.97 0.42
N PHE A 89 1.50 4.43 -0.42
CA PHE A 89 2.80 3.77 -0.60
C PHE A 89 3.65 3.90 0.66
N LEU A 90 4.33 2.82 1.01
CA LEU A 90 5.32 2.73 2.08
C LEU A 90 6.61 2.13 1.51
N GLU A 91 7.73 2.53 2.08
CA GLU A 91 9.02 1.89 1.81
C GLU A 91 9.11 0.63 2.69
N SER A 92 9.11 -0.56 2.08
CA SER A 92 9.44 -1.79 2.80
C SER A 92 10.94 -1.85 3.02
N ALA A 93 11.38 -1.67 4.28
CA ALA A 93 12.73 -1.97 4.71
C ALA A 93 12.85 -3.50 4.83
N ALA A 94 13.29 -4.15 3.75
CA ALA A 94 13.77 -5.53 3.78
C ALA A 94 15.16 -5.59 4.41
#